data_AF-A0A254UP34-F1
#
_entry.id   AF-A0A254UP34-F1
#
_cell.length_a   1.000
_cell.length_b   1.000
_cell.length_c   1.000
_cell.angle_alpha   90.00
_cell.angle_beta   90.00
_cell.angle_gamma   90.00
#
_symmetry.space_group_name_H-M   'P 1'
#
loop_
_entity.id
_entity.type
_entity.pdbx_description
1 polymer ?
#
loop_
_entity_poly.entity_id
_entity_poly.type
_entity_poly.pdbx_seq_one_letter_code
_entity_poly.pdbx_strand_id
1 'polypeptide(L)'
;MLSVRISDYCAGTGLHPDTAGKHLSGLPFTGTRARRYALPFALSRLGAKYRFGAATLIERAEDDGNQFIATLPEMPLIEETVAWLERDPAMKNRLSAARRRFFSSLSRSSRGVVNYYRDVPRLWDLIPVASAVLPYVLTGQQDKLPDDWDDFSRCLALLHSTSPRPDDMDLVA
;
A
#
# COMPACT_ATOMS: atom_id res chain seq x y z
N MET A 1 -7.65 -3.91 -1.18
CA MET A 1 -6.21 -4.20 -1.11
C MET A 1 -5.86 -5.14 -2.25
N LEU A 2 -4.79 -4.82 -3.00
CA LEU A 2 -4.32 -5.68 -4.08
C LEU A 2 -3.66 -6.93 -3.52
N SER A 3 -4.00 -8.09 -4.07
CA SER A 3 -3.44 -9.38 -3.67
C SER A 3 -3.11 -10.26 -4.88
N VAL A 4 -2.11 -11.13 -4.72
CA VAL A 4 -1.64 -12.05 -5.77
C VAL A 4 -1.53 -13.47 -5.24
N ARG A 5 -1.78 -14.45 -6.11
CA ARG A 5 -1.44 -15.85 -5.83
C ARG A 5 0.01 -16.11 -6.22
N ILE A 6 0.55 -17.24 -5.75
CA ILE A 6 1.88 -17.70 -6.18
C ILE A 6 1.96 -17.89 -7.70
N SER A 7 0.87 -18.34 -8.35
CA SER A 7 0.80 -18.47 -9.81
C SER A 7 0.95 -17.14 -10.52
N ASP A 8 0.33 -16.08 -9.99
CA ASP A 8 0.43 -14.73 -10.54
C ASP A 8 1.83 -14.18 -10.33
N TYR A 9 2.43 -14.46 -9.17
CA TYR A 9 3.82 -14.12 -8.85
C TYR A 9 4.80 -14.75 -9.83
N CYS A 10 4.68 -16.06 -10.08
CA CYS A 10 5.49 -16.77 -11.07
C CYS A 10 5.28 -16.20 -12.47
N ALA A 11 4.04 -15.97 -12.89
CA ALA A 11 3.73 -15.44 -14.22
C ALA A 11 4.29 -14.02 -14.43
N GLY A 12 4.23 -13.17 -13.40
CA GLY A 12 4.74 -11.80 -13.48
C GLY A 12 6.26 -11.70 -13.46
N THR A 13 6.94 -12.67 -12.84
CA THR A 13 8.41 -12.61 -12.61
C THR A 13 9.22 -13.60 -13.45
N GLY A 14 8.57 -14.61 -14.04
CA GLY A 14 9.23 -15.74 -14.69
C GLY A 14 9.91 -16.71 -13.71
N LEU A 15 9.67 -16.57 -12.41
CA LEU A 15 10.29 -17.43 -11.40
C LEU A 15 9.64 -18.83 -11.37
N HIS A 16 10.47 -19.83 -11.05
CA HIS A 16 9.98 -21.16 -10.71
C HIS A 16 9.14 -21.10 -9.41
N PRO A 17 8.07 -21.90 -9.28
CA PRO A 17 7.23 -21.94 -8.08
C PRO A 17 8.00 -22.12 -6.76
N ASP A 18 9.07 -22.90 -6.74
CA ASP A 18 9.87 -23.07 -5.51
C ASP A 18 10.59 -21.78 -5.09
N THR A 19 11.10 -21.01 -6.06
CA THR A 19 11.76 -19.73 -5.79
C THR A 19 10.73 -18.68 -5.37
N ALA A 20 9.59 -18.63 -6.05
CA ALA A 20 8.47 -17.78 -5.66
C ALA A 20 7.97 -18.13 -4.25
N GLY A 21 7.88 -19.42 -3.91
CA GLY A 21 7.51 -19.89 -2.59
C GLY A 21 8.48 -19.43 -1.50
N LYS A 22 9.79 -19.43 -1.78
CA LYS A 22 10.81 -18.87 -0.88
C LYS A 22 10.66 -17.36 -0.70
N HIS A 23 10.36 -16.62 -1.77
CA HIS A 23 10.15 -15.17 -1.70
C HIS A 23 8.93 -14.80 -0.85
N LEU A 24 7.83 -15.54 -1.02
CA LEU A 24 6.55 -15.28 -0.34
C LEU A 24 6.46 -15.94 1.04
N SER A 25 7.46 -16.74 1.42
CA SER A 25 7.51 -17.40 2.73
C SER A 25 7.54 -16.37 3.85
N GLY A 26 6.71 -16.59 4.87
CA GLY A 26 6.60 -15.72 6.05
C GLY A 26 5.78 -14.45 5.82
N LEU A 27 5.30 -14.17 4.61
CA LEU A 27 4.36 -13.08 4.38
C LEU A 27 2.95 -13.45 4.87
N PRO A 28 2.18 -12.49 5.41
CA PRO A 28 0.79 -12.71 5.73
C PRO A 28 0.00 -13.03 4.44
N PHE A 29 -0.95 -13.95 4.56
CA PHE A 29 -1.80 -14.35 3.45
C PHE A 29 -3.25 -14.55 3.89
N THR A 30 -4.17 -14.38 2.95
CA THR A 30 -5.58 -14.70 3.10
C THR A 30 -5.94 -15.93 2.24
N GLY A 31 -7.09 -16.53 2.53
CA GLY A 31 -7.61 -17.69 1.80
C GLY A 31 -7.07 -19.04 2.30
N THR A 32 -7.98 -20.01 2.43
CA THR A 32 -7.67 -21.36 2.98
C THR A 32 -7.22 -22.36 1.90
N ARG A 33 -7.78 -22.28 0.69
CA ARG A 33 -7.46 -23.19 -0.43
C ARG A 33 -6.47 -22.61 -1.43
N ALA A 34 -6.53 -21.31 -1.68
CA ALA A 34 -5.61 -20.59 -2.56
C ALA A 34 -5.08 -19.38 -1.79
N ARG A 35 -3.84 -19.50 -1.28
CA ARG A 35 -3.19 -18.42 -0.53
C ARG A 35 -3.04 -17.19 -1.41
N ARG A 36 -3.45 -16.05 -0.89
CA ARG A 36 -3.30 -14.74 -1.51
C ARG A 36 -2.44 -13.87 -0.64
N TYR A 37 -1.38 -13.33 -1.22
CA TYR A 37 -0.44 -12.46 -0.55
C TYR A 37 -0.77 -11.02 -0.91
N ALA A 38 -0.75 -10.11 0.06
CA ALA A 38 -0.89 -8.70 -0.26
C ALA A 38 0.24 -8.28 -1.21
N LEU A 39 -0.14 -7.69 -2.35
CA LEU A 39 0.80 -7.30 -3.38
C LEU A 39 1.91 -6.37 -2.86
N PRO A 40 1.63 -5.35 -2.01
CA PRO A 40 2.69 -4.53 -1.41
C PRO A 40 3.82 -5.38 -0.81
N PHE A 41 3.49 -6.34 0.05
CA PHE A 41 4.46 -7.18 0.73
C PHE A 41 5.20 -8.12 -0.24
N ALA A 42 4.52 -8.60 -1.28
CA ALA A 42 5.15 -9.45 -2.29
C ALA A 42 6.15 -8.68 -3.18
N LEU A 43 5.92 -7.38 -3.42
CA LEU A 43 6.78 -6.54 -4.26
C LEU A 43 8.14 -6.29 -3.62
N SER A 44 8.21 -6.05 -2.31
CA SER A 44 9.48 -5.82 -1.61
C SER A 44 10.45 -7.00 -1.71
N ARG A 45 9.92 -8.20 -1.98
CA ARG A 45 10.68 -9.45 -2.19
C ARG A 45 11.26 -9.58 -3.61
N LEU A 46 10.91 -8.68 -4.54
CA LEU A 46 11.49 -8.68 -5.87
C LEU A 46 12.92 -8.13 -5.83
N GLY A 47 13.87 -8.92 -6.33
CA GLY A 47 15.19 -8.39 -6.66
C GLY A 47 15.12 -7.33 -7.77
N ALA A 48 16.09 -6.41 -7.83
CA ALA A 48 16.12 -5.31 -8.80
C ALA A 48 15.97 -5.76 -10.27
N LYS A 49 16.48 -6.96 -10.60
CA LYS A 49 16.34 -7.56 -11.95
C LYS A 49 14.90 -7.85 -12.37
N TYR A 50 13.98 -8.01 -11.41
CA TYR A 50 12.56 -8.33 -11.67
C TYR A 50 11.64 -7.11 -11.54
N ARG A 51 12.20 -5.88 -11.47
CA ARG A 51 11.39 -4.66 -11.33
C ARG A 51 10.31 -4.51 -12.39
N PHE A 52 10.58 -4.96 -13.62
CA PHE A 52 9.62 -4.90 -14.73
C PHE A 52 8.45 -5.87 -14.55
N GLY A 53 8.65 -6.95 -13.77
CA GLY A 53 7.57 -7.86 -13.41
C GLY A 53 6.51 -7.23 -12.50
N ALA A 54 6.82 -6.13 -11.81
CA ALA A 54 5.86 -5.44 -10.95
C ALA A 54 4.63 -4.92 -11.70
N ALA A 55 4.80 -4.44 -12.94
CA ALA A 55 3.68 -4.00 -13.78
C ALA A 55 2.75 -5.18 -14.11
N THR A 56 3.32 -6.31 -14.53
CA THR A 56 2.56 -7.54 -14.80
C THR A 56 1.86 -8.08 -13.55
N LEU A 57 2.47 -7.93 -12.37
CA LEU A 57 1.84 -8.35 -11.12
C LEU A 57 0.62 -7.49 -10.76
N ILE A 58 0.64 -6.19 -11.06
CA ILE A 58 -0.54 -5.34 -10.87
C ILE A 58 -1.69 -5.79 -11.75
N GLU A 59 -1.44 -6.06 -13.02
CA GLU A 59 -2.47 -6.49 -13.97
C GLU A 59 -3.14 -7.81 -13.57
N ARG A 60 -2.43 -8.63 -12.80
CA ARG A 60 -2.90 -9.92 -12.29
C ARG A 60 -3.42 -9.86 -10.86
N ALA A 61 -3.24 -8.75 -10.17
CA ALA A 61 -3.67 -8.63 -8.79
C ALA A 61 -5.19 -8.50 -8.71
N GLU A 62 -5.77 -9.14 -7.71
CA GLU A 62 -7.17 -8.99 -7.37
C GLU A 62 -7.30 -7.92 -6.30
N ASP A 63 -8.15 -6.92 -6.52
CA ASP A 63 -8.54 -5.96 -5.48
C ASP A 63 -9.77 -6.50 -4.75
N ASP A 64 -9.64 -6.70 -3.44
CA ASP A 64 -10.77 -7.07 -2.57
C ASP A 64 -11.67 -5.87 -2.20
N GLY A 65 -11.35 -4.66 -2.70
CA GLY A 65 -12.09 -3.43 -2.43
C GLY A 65 -11.83 -2.83 -1.05
N ASN A 66 -11.00 -3.48 -0.22
CA ASN A 66 -10.70 -3.01 1.12
C ASN A 66 -9.68 -1.85 1.09
N GLN A 67 -10.02 -0.74 1.74
CA GLN A 67 -9.11 0.38 1.94
C GLN A 67 -8.20 0.22 3.17
N PHE A 68 -8.49 -0.75 4.05
CA PHE A 68 -7.57 -1.12 5.11
C PHE A 68 -6.38 -1.90 4.52
N ILE A 69 -5.18 -1.38 4.74
CA ILE A 69 -3.92 -1.87 4.19
C ILE A 69 -3.16 -2.74 5.19
N ALA A 70 -2.88 -2.24 6.40
CA ALA A 70 -1.99 -2.92 7.34
C ALA A 70 -2.24 -2.54 8.81
N THR A 71 -2.08 -3.53 9.68
CA THR A 71 -2.01 -3.38 11.13
C THR A 71 -0.61 -2.96 11.60
N LEU A 72 -0.46 -2.57 12.88
CA LEU A 72 0.84 -2.18 13.44
C LEU A 72 1.95 -3.24 13.27
N PRO A 73 1.69 -4.55 13.51
CA PRO A 73 2.69 -5.60 13.25
C PRO A 73 3.13 -5.73 11.80
N GLU A 74 2.31 -5.27 10.85
CA GLU A 74 2.57 -5.37 9.41
C GLU A 74 3.28 -4.12 8.84
N MET A 75 3.38 -3.03 9.62
CA MET A 75 4.06 -1.79 9.21
C MET A 75 5.50 -1.98 8.74
N PRO A 76 6.34 -2.83 9.38
CA PRO A 76 7.70 -3.08 8.87
C PRO A 76 7.72 -3.61 7.42
N LEU A 77 6.72 -4.40 7.01
CA LEU A 77 6.61 -4.89 5.63
C LEU A 77 6.21 -3.76 4.66
N ILE A 78 5.43 -2.80 5.13
CA ILE A 78 5.07 -1.59 4.36
C ILE A 78 6.34 -0.74 4.16
N GLU A 79 7.12 -0.50 5.21
CA GLU A 79 8.37 0.25 5.15
C GLU A 79 9.38 -0.41 4.20
N GLU A 80 9.53 -1.75 4.25
CA GLU A 80 10.33 -2.51 3.28
C GLU A 80 9.87 -2.29 1.83
N THR A 81 8.55 -2.21 1.62
CA THR A 81 7.96 -1.98 0.29
C THR A 81 8.24 -0.57 -0.20
N VAL A 82 8.08 0.44 0.66
CA VAL A 82 8.40 1.83 0.35
C VAL A 82 9.88 1.98 0.03
N ALA A 83 10.76 1.40 0.85
CA ALA A 83 12.20 1.40 0.60
C ALA A 83 12.55 0.73 -0.73
N TRP A 84 11.84 -0.33 -1.12
CA TRP A 84 12.00 -0.96 -2.43
C TRP A 84 11.57 -0.04 -3.58
N LEU A 85 10.42 0.63 -3.45
CA LEU A 85 9.92 1.61 -4.44
C LEU A 85 10.88 2.79 -4.62
N GLU A 86 11.49 3.26 -3.53
CA GLU A 86 12.41 4.41 -3.57
C GLU A 86 13.76 4.12 -4.25
N ARG A 87 14.10 2.85 -4.50
CA ARG A 87 15.31 2.47 -5.27
C ARG A 87 15.20 2.85 -6.74
N ASP A 88 14.00 2.92 -7.30
CA ASP A 88 13.78 3.34 -8.69
C ASP A 88 13.44 4.84 -8.73
N PRO A 89 14.25 5.69 -9.40
CA PRO A 89 14.02 7.13 -9.44
C PRO A 89 12.65 7.53 -9.99
N ALA A 90 12.11 6.79 -10.95
CA ALA A 90 10.80 7.09 -11.53
C ALA A 90 9.68 6.79 -10.52
N MET A 91 9.75 5.65 -9.82
CA MET A 91 8.79 5.29 -8.78
C MET A 91 8.87 6.26 -7.59
N LYS A 92 10.09 6.62 -7.15
CA LYS A 92 10.33 7.60 -6.08
C LYS A 92 9.66 8.95 -6.34
N ASN A 93 9.76 9.46 -7.57
CA ASN A 93 9.15 10.73 -7.96
C ASN A 93 7.61 10.66 -7.92
N ARG A 94 7.02 9.55 -8.40
CA ARG A 94 5.58 9.33 -8.38
C ARG A 94 5.06 9.16 -6.95
N LEU A 95 5.79 8.43 -6.12
CA LEU A 95 5.49 8.27 -4.70
C LEU A 95 5.51 9.62 -3.96
N SER A 96 6.51 10.47 -4.23
CA SER A 96 6.52 11.86 -3.72
C SER A 96 5.35 12.71 -4.23
N ALA A 97 4.92 12.52 -5.48
CA ALA A 97 3.76 13.21 -6.03
C ALA A 97 2.45 12.75 -5.38
N ALA A 98 2.26 11.44 -5.18
CA ALA A 98 1.11 10.86 -4.52
C ALA A 98 0.98 11.35 -3.06
N ARG A 99 2.09 11.34 -2.31
CA ARG A 99 2.14 11.87 -0.93
C ARG A 99 1.72 13.35 -0.89
N ARG A 100 2.27 14.19 -1.78
CA ARG A 100 1.91 15.62 -1.85
C ARG A 100 0.42 15.83 -2.13
N ARG A 101 -0.15 15.08 -3.09
CA ARG A 101 -1.59 15.15 -3.39
C ARG A 101 -2.42 14.75 -2.19
N PHE A 102 -2.10 13.59 -1.59
CA PHE A 102 -2.80 13.07 -0.42
C PHE A 102 -2.84 14.08 0.72
N PHE A 103 -1.68 14.56 1.18
CA PHE A 103 -1.61 15.47 2.33
C PHE A 103 -2.16 16.86 2.02
N SER A 104 -2.07 17.33 0.77
CA SER A 104 -2.73 18.57 0.35
C SER A 104 -4.25 18.43 0.33
N SER A 105 -4.80 17.27 0.00
CA SER A 105 -6.24 17.01 0.06
C SER A 105 -6.70 16.79 1.50
N LEU A 106 -5.95 16.02 2.29
CA LEU A 106 -6.25 15.79 3.70
C LEU A 106 -6.34 17.11 4.48
N SER A 107 -5.41 18.04 4.21
CA SER A 107 -5.40 19.36 4.87
C SER A 107 -6.60 20.25 4.53
N ARG A 108 -7.21 20.06 3.34
CA ARG A 108 -8.41 20.78 2.90
C ARG A 108 -9.69 20.11 3.37
N SER A 109 -9.69 18.79 3.44
CA SER A 109 -10.89 17.95 3.64
C SER A 109 -11.44 17.93 5.06
N SER A 110 -10.74 18.43 6.09
CA SER A 110 -11.20 18.25 7.48
C SER A 110 -11.00 19.45 8.41
N ARG A 111 -12.05 19.78 9.18
CA ARG A 111 -11.90 20.38 10.51
C ARG A 111 -11.29 19.29 11.41
N GLY A 112 -10.14 19.56 12.03
CA GLY A 112 -9.48 18.60 12.93
C GLY A 112 -8.33 17.78 12.33
N VAL A 113 -7.71 18.22 11.23
CA VAL A 113 -6.44 17.65 10.68
C VAL A 113 -5.39 17.39 11.77
N VAL A 114 -5.40 18.22 12.82
CA VAL A 114 -4.50 18.12 13.98
C VAL A 114 -4.53 16.73 14.64
N ASN A 115 -5.69 16.05 14.61
CA ASN A 115 -5.87 14.74 15.20
C ASN A 115 -5.03 13.65 14.51
N TYR A 116 -4.66 13.86 13.24
CA TYR A 116 -3.87 12.91 12.45
C TYR A 116 -2.37 13.19 12.48
N TYR A 117 -1.90 14.27 13.12
CA TYR A 117 -0.46 14.61 13.09
C TYR A 117 0.43 13.51 13.65
N ARG A 118 -0.04 12.81 14.68
CA ARG A 118 0.69 11.66 15.26
C ARG A 118 0.80 10.48 14.29
N ASP A 119 -0.17 10.34 13.39
CA ASP A 119 -0.25 9.26 12.41
C ASP A 119 0.40 9.62 11.06
N VAL A 120 0.90 10.85 10.88
CA VAL A 120 1.54 11.29 9.62
C VAL A 120 2.66 10.33 9.17
N PRO A 121 3.61 9.89 10.03
CA PRO A 121 4.63 8.94 9.61
C PRO A 121 4.04 7.62 9.11
N ARG A 122 3.00 7.12 9.77
CA ARG A 122 2.32 5.89 9.35
C ARG A 122 1.60 6.07 8.00
N LEU A 123 0.82 7.15 7.87
CA LEU A 123 0.09 7.46 6.63
C LEU A 123 1.07 7.69 5.47
N TRP A 124 2.21 8.33 5.72
CA TRP A 124 3.26 8.57 4.73
C TRP A 124 3.69 7.28 4.00
N ASP A 125 3.75 6.15 4.70
CA ASP A 125 4.14 4.86 4.13
C ASP A 125 2.97 4.05 3.59
N LEU A 126 1.75 4.23 4.14
CA LEU A 126 0.55 3.54 3.69
C LEU A 126 0.00 4.05 2.35
N ILE A 127 0.03 5.37 2.11
CA ILE A 127 -0.51 5.98 0.89
C ILE A 127 0.04 5.33 -0.39
N PRO A 128 1.35 5.20 -0.62
CA PRO A 128 1.89 4.67 -1.88
C PRO A 128 1.55 3.20 -2.15
N VAL A 129 1.13 2.46 -1.12
CA VAL A 129 0.80 1.03 -1.23
C VAL A 129 -0.72 0.76 -1.20
N ALA A 130 -1.54 1.80 -1.07
CA ALA A 130 -2.99 1.70 -1.24
C ALA A 130 -3.35 1.17 -2.64
N SER A 131 -4.42 0.37 -2.77
CA SER A 131 -4.80 -0.23 -4.06
C SER A 131 -5.08 0.81 -5.14
N ALA A 132 -5.62 1.97 -4.77
CA ALA A 132 -5.89 3.08 -5.69
C ALA A 132 -4.64 3.92 -6.06
N VAL A 133 -3.49 3.69 -5.43
CA VAL A 133 -2.28 4.52 -5.64
C VAL A 133 -1.10 3.69 -6.15
N LEU A 134 -0.95 2.46 -5.65
CA LEU A 134 0.13 1.55 -6.01
C LEU A 134 0.27 1.32 -7.53
N PRO A 135 -0.82 1.15 -8.31
CA PRO A 135 -0.74 1.06 -9.76
C PRO A 135 -0.05 2.27 -10.39
N TYR A 136 -0.45 3.48 -10.02
CA TYR A 136 0.19 4.71 -10.51
C TYR A 136 1.68 4.77 -10.11
N VAL A 137 2.02 4.40 -8.88
CA VAL A 137 3.42 4.42 -8.43
C VAL A 137 4.28 3.50 -9.28
N LEU A 138 3.78 2.31 -9.62
CA LEU A 138 4.53 1.32 -10.41
C LEU A 138 4.52 1.60 -11.91
N THR A 139 3.38 1.97 -12.50
CA THR A 139 3.21 2.09 -13.97
C THR A 139 3.24 3.53 -14.48
N GLY A 140 2.89 4.51 -13.64
CA GLY A 140 2.75 5.92 -14.04
C GLY A 140 1.41 6.27 -14.70
N GLN A 141 0.49 5.31 -14.78
CA GLN A 141 -0.86 5.51 -15.32
C GLN A 141 -1.67 6.41 -14.38
N GLN A 142 -1.99 7.64 -14.82
CA GLN A 142 -2.70 8.63 -14.01
C GLN A 142 -4.19 8.32 -13.85
N ASP A 143 -4.78 7.63 -14.83
CA ASP A 143 -6.16 7.13 -14.82
C ASP A 143 -6.43 6.08 -13.73
N LYS A 144 -5.37 5.60 -13.05
CA LYS A 144 -5.48 4.69 -11.91
C LYS A 144 -5.58 5.38 -10.56
N LEU A 145 -5.35 6.70 -10.50
CA LEU A 145 -5.42 7.46 -9.26
C LEU A 145 -6.88 7.67 -8.82
N PRO A 146 -7.13 7.95 -7.53
CA PRO A 146 -8.47 8.32 -7.07
C PRO A 146 -9.02 9.53 -7.83
N ASP A 147 -10.27 9.46 -8.25
CA ASP A 147 -11.01 10.59 -8.84
C ASP A 147 -11.27 11.68 -7.80
N ASP A 148 -11.65 11.27 -6.57
CA ASP A 148 -11.86 12.16 -5.42
C ASP A 148 -10.76 11.94 -4.38
N TRP A 149 -9.75 12.82 -4.41
CA TRP A 149 -8.66 12.80 -3.44
C TRP A 149 -9.07 13.26 -2.05
N ASP A 150 -10.09 14.10 -1.92
CA ASP A 150 -10.48 14.64 -0.62
C ASP A 150 -11.21 13.56 0.20
N ASP A 151 -12.13 12.83 -0.43
CA ASP A 151 -12.78 11.68 0.22
C ASP A 151 -11.81 10.52 0.47
N PHE A 152 -10.99 10.17 -0.54
CA PHE A 152 -9.97 9.12 -0.40
C PHE A 152 -9.01 9.41 0.76
N SER A 153 -8.49 10.64 0.83
CA SER A 153 -7.54 11.02 1.87
C SER A 153 -8.14 10.93 3.27
N ARG A 154 -9.38 11.40 3.42
CA ARG A 154 -10.10 11.35 4.70
C ARG A 154 -10.38 9.91 5.13
N CYS A 155 -10.90 9.08 4.23
CA CYS A 155 -11.23 7.69 4.51
C CYS A 155 -9.98 6.89 4.89
N LEU A 156 -8.89 7.03 4.14
CA LEU A 156 -7.63 6.36 4.46
C LEU A 156 -7.07 6.84 5.82
N ALA A 157 -7.10 8.14 6.10
CA ALA A 157 -6.66 8.68 7.39
C ALA A 157 -7.49 8.14 8.55
N LEU A 158 -8.83 8.06 8.42
CA LEU A 158 -9.72 7.53 9.44
C LEU A 158 -9.52 6.02 9.71
N LEU A 159 -9.31 5.23 8.66
CA LEU A 159 -9.11 3.78 8.79
C LEU A 159 -7.77 3.41 9.43
N HIS A 160 -6.77 4.27 9.27
CA HIS A 160 -5.39 4.01 9.68
C HIS A 160 -4.89 4.91 10.81
N SER A 161 -5.72 5.84 11.28
CA SER A 161 -5.37 6.64 12.44
C SER A 161 -5.37 5.76 13.69
N THR A 162 -4.46 6.08 14.61
CA THR A 162 -4.53 5.60 15.99
C THR A 162 -5.40 6.52 16.85
N SER A 163 -6.07 7.49 16.23
CA SER A 163 -6.93 8.46 16.93
C SER A 163 -7.90 7.71 17.85
N PRO A 164 -7.87 8.01 19.15
CA PRO A 164 -8.87 7.49 20.07
C PRO A 164 -10.26 7.89 19.58
N ARG A 165 -11.26 7.06 19.85
CA ARG A 165 -12.64 7.49 19.68
C ARG A 165 -12.87 8.72 20.59
N PRO A 166 -13.77 9.64 20.25
CA PRO A 166 -14.13 10.75 21.16
C PRO A 166 -14.40 10.27 22.59
N ASP A 167 -15.00 9.09 22.73
CA ASP A 167 -15.31 8.42 24.01
C ASP A 167 -14.07 8.05 24.85
N ASP A 168 -12.88 7.96 24.24
CA ASP A 168 -11.61 7.67 24.92
C ASP A 168 -10.96 8.94 25.52
N MET A 169 -11.41 10.14 25.13
CA MET A 169 -10.93 11.42 25.66
C MET A 169 -11.69 11.86 26.92
N ASP A 170 -12.93 11.39 27.09
CA ASP A 170 -13.77 11.68 28.27
C ASP A 170 -13.45 10.80 29.49
N LEU A 171 -12.60 9.78 29.34
CA LEU A 171 -12.16 8.90 30.43
C LEU A 171 -10.88 9.39 31.15
N VAL A 172 -10.33 10.53 30.72
CA VAL A 172 -9.09 11.11 31.29
C VAL A 172 -9.30 12.54 31.82
N ALA A 173 -10.55 13.02 31.88
CA ALA A 173 -10.92 14.31 32.45
C ALA A 173 -11.54 14.20 33.84
#